data_AF-A0A5B2TKT7-F1
#
_entry.id   AF-A0A5B2TKT7-F1
#
_cell.length_a   1.000
_cell.length_b   1.000
_cell.length_c   1.000
_cell.angle_alpha   90.00
_cell.angle_beta   90.00
_cell.angle_gamma   90.00
#
_symmetry.space_group_name_H-M   'P 1'
#
loop_
_entity.id
_entity.type
_entity.pdbx_description
1 polymer ?
#
loop_
_entity_poly.entity_id
_entity_poly.type
_entity_poly.pdbx_seq_one_letter_code
_entity_poly.pdbx_strand_id
1 'polypeptide(L)'
;MEDVRQLVSSLAIPGMPEWTGLLLLLLGLLCAAAFLLMPFSVFGVKARLEALEVQLDEIQAEIRELAFSLQDPGAARRAATTGEGWVEPPSFNGKAPPEQAPRVVPPVLPPPAYPDRAPLRNSRAEPRLDWPRQR
;
A
#
# COMPACT_ATOMS: atom_id res chain seq x y z
N MET A 1 27.81 -38.66 -1.07
CA MET A 1 26.47 -38.37 -1.64
C MET A 1 25.51 -39.54 -1.43
N GLU A 2 26.06 -40.71 -1.11
CA GLU A 2 25.40 -41.96 -0.76
C GLU A 2 24.43 -41.79 0.41
N ASP A 3 24.79 -41.07 1.47
CA ASP A 3 23.94 -40.88 2.66
C ASP A 3 22.64 -40.13 2.34
N VAL A 4 22.73 -39.11 1.48
CA VAL A 4 21.56 -38.35 1.01
C VAL A 4 20.65 -39.23 0.16
N ARG A 5 21.24 -40.08 -0.71
CA ARG A 5 20.46 -41.05 -1.49
C ARG A 5 19.77 -42.07 -0.60
N GLN A 6 20.44 -42.51 0.47
CA GLN A 6 19.90 -43.45 1.45
C GLN A 6 18.72 -42.85 2.22
N LEU A 7 18.84 -41.58 2.65
CA LEU A 7 17.75 -40.81 3.25
C LEU A 7 16.56 -40.64 2.30
N VAL A 8 16.80 -40.29 1.03
CA VAL A 8 15.72 -40.17 0.05
C VAL A 8 15.02 -41.51 -0.20
N SER A 9 15.78 -42.61 -0.24
CA SER A 9 15.23 -43.95 -0.44
C SER A 9 14.44 -44.47 0.77
N SER A 10 14.76 -44.05 2.00
CA SER A 10 14.00 -44.41 3.20
C SER A 10 12.73 -43.56 3.35
N LEU A 11 12.72 -42.34 2.81
CA LEU A 11 11.53 -41.49 2.70
C LEU A 11 10.62 -41.86 1.51
N ALA A 12 11.08 -42.72 0.60
CA ALA A 12 10.28 -43.18 -0.52
C ALA A 12 9.24 -44.20 -0.04
N ILE A 13 7.97 -43.81 -0.09
CA ILE A 13 6.84 -44.69 0.22
C ILE A 13 6.72 -45.73 -0.93
N PRO A 14 6.68 -47.04 -0.65
CA PRO A 14 6.59 -48.06 -1.69
C PRO A 14 5.32 -47.86 -2.53
N GLY A 15 5.51 -47.59 -3.82
CA GLY A 15 4.42 -47.30 -4.78
C GLY A 15 4.28 -45.81 -5.16
N MET A 16 5.05 -44.89 -4.55
CA MET A 16 5.08 -43.47 -4.93
C MET A 16 6.37 -43.09 -5.69
N PRO A 17 6.33 -42.07 -6.57
CA PRO A 17 7.50 -41.69 -7.36
C PRO A 17 8.68 -41.22 -6.51
N GLU A 18 9.90 -41.48 -6.97
CA GLU A 18 11.15 -41.12 -6.28
C GLU A 18 11.32 -39.61 -5.98
N TRP A 19 10.67 -38.73 -6.75
CA TRP A 19 10.64 -37.28 -6.49
C TRP A 19 9.86 -36.89 -5.23
N THR A 20 8.98 -37.77 -4.73
CA THR A 20 8.19 -37.51 -3.51
C THR A 20 9.05 -37.48 -2.26
N GLY A 21 10.05 -38.35 -2.14
CA GLY A 21 11.03 -38.32 -1.04
C GLY A 21 11.84 -37.02 -1.05
N LEU A 22 12.19 -36.50 -2.22
CA LEU A 22 12.88 -35.21 -2.37
C LEU A 22 11.98 -34.04 -1.96
N LEU A 23 10.70 -34.05 -2.34
CA LEU A 23 9.72 -33.05 -1.87
C LEU A 23 9.51 -33.09 -0.37
N LEU A 24 9.40 -34.27 0.24
CA LEU A 24 9.25 -34.41 1.69
C LEU A 24 10.49 -33.92 2.42
N LEU A 25 11.69 -34.23 1.91
CA LEU A 25 12.95 -33.74 2.47
C LEU A 25 13.05 -32.22 2.34
N LEU A 26 12.68 -31.66 1.18
CA LEU A 26 12.63 -30.21 0.96
C LEU A 26 11.63 -29.54 1.90
N LEU A 27 10.42 -30.09 2.02
CA LEU A 27 9.37 -29.54 2.90
C LEU A 27 9.78 -29.64 4.38
N GLY A 28 10.38 -30.76 4.79
CA GLY A 28 10.94 -30.93 6.14
C GLY A 28 12.06 -29.93 6.42
N LEU A 29 12.96 -29.70 5.46
CA LEU A 29 14.02 -28.70 5.56
C LEU A 29 13.45 -27.28 5.66
N LEU A 30 12.45 -26.93 4.86
CA LEU A 30 11.74 -25.65 4.95
C LEU A 30 11.06 -25.49 6.31
N CYS A 31 10.45 -26.55 6.83
CA CYS A 31 9.81 -26.52 8.15
C CYS A 31 10.84 -26.32 9.25
N ALA A 32 11.96 -27.05 9.23
CA ALA A 32 13.07 -26.86 10.17
C ALA A 32 13.66 -25.45 10.08
N ALA A 33 13.86 -24.93 8.87
CA ALA A 33 14.29 -23.55 8.65
C ALA A 33 13.27 -22.57 9.23
N ALA A 34 11.97 -22.75 8.97
CA ALA A 34 10.91 -21.93 9.52
C ALA A 34 10.87 -21.97 11.06
N PHE A 35 11.12 -23.11 11.70
CA PHE A 35 11.27 -23.22 13.15
C PHE A 35 12.50 -22.48 13.68
N LEU A 36 13.64 -22.55 12.97
CA LEU A 36 14.84 -21.78 13.31
C LEU A 36 14.63 -20.27 13.11
N LEU A 37 13.88 -19.89 12.08
CA LEU A 37 13.52 -18.52 11.75
C LEU A 37 12.35 -17.99 12.60
N MET A 38 11.53 -18.86 13.20
CA MET A 38 10.40 -18.51 14.07
C MET A 38 10.77 -17.50 15.17
N PRO A 39 11.83 -17.68 15.97
CA PRO A 39 12.23 -16.69 16.96
C PRO A 39 12.56 -15.34 16.29
N PHE A 40 13.28 -15.36 15.17
CA PHE A 40 13.65 -14.13 14.46
C PHE A 40 12.45 -13.43 13.80
N SER A 41 11.46 -14.19 13.32
CA SER A 41 10.20 -13.67 12.80
C SER A 41 9.38 -13.02 13.91
N VAL A 42 9.36 -13.59 15.12
CA VAL A 42 8.63 -13.02 16.26
C VAL A 42 9.32 -11.76 16.78
N PHE A 43 10.65 -11.74 16.86
CA PHE A 43 11.38 -10.55 17.34
C PHE A 43 11.44 -9.43 16.29
N GLY A 44 11.59 -9.75 15.01
CA GLY A 44 11.67 -8.77 13.94
C GLY A 44 10.32 -8.11 13.62
N VAL A 45 9.25 -8.89 13.54
CA VAL A 45 7.90 -8.35 13.22
C VAL A 45 7.36 -7.55 14.39
N LYS A 46 7.54 -8.01 15.65
CA LYS A 46 7.08 -7.26 16.84
C LYS A 46 7.74 -5.90 16.96
N ALA A 47 9.07 -5.81 16.85
CA ALA A 47 9.78 -4.54 16.93
C ALA A 47 9.40 -3.57 15.78
N ARG A 48 9.08 -4.10 14.59
CA ARG A 48 8.62 -3.30 13.45
C ARG A 48 7.19 -2.80 13.64
N LEU A 49 6.31 -3.61 14.23
CA LEU A 49 4.95 -3.20 14.61
C LEU A 49 4.98 -2.11 15.68
N GLU A 50 5.83 -2.28 16.71
CA GLU A 50 5.99 -1.28 17.77
C GLU A 50 6.51 0.06 17.21
N ALA A 51 7.47 0.02 16.28
CA ALA A 51 7.93 1.23 15.59
C ALA A 51 6.85 1.84 14.68
N LEU A 52 6.00 1.02 14.05
CA LEU A 52 4.88 1.48 13.23
C LEU A 52 3.75 2.09 14.07
N GLU A 53 3.50 1.58 15.26
CA GLU A 53 2.51 2.12 16.22
C GLU A 53 2.89 3.55 16.62
N VAL A 54 4.16 3.76 16.99
CA VAL A 54 4.67 5.10 17.30
C VAL A 54 4.57 6.04 16.09
N GLN A 55 4.89 5.57 14.89
CA GLN A 55 4.77 6.39 13.68
C GLN A 55 3.30 6.73 13.35
N LEU A 56 2.38 5.81 13.58
CA LEU A 56 0.96 6.02 13.33
C LEU A 56 0.38 7.06 14.30
N ASP A 57 0.76 7.00 15.57
CA ASP A 57 0.36 7.97 16.59
C ASP A 57 0.86 9.39 16.24
N GLU A 58 2.10 9.52 15.80
CA GLU A 58 2.68 10.80 15.36
C GLU A 58 1.91 11.37 14.16
N ILE A 59 1.66 10.56 13.12
CA ILE A 59 0.91 10.98 11.93
C ILE A 59 -0.54 11.35 12.32
N GLN A 60 -1.16 10.62 13.24
CA GLN A 60 -2.51 10.92 13.70
C GLN A 60 -2.57 12.22 14.50
N ALA A 61 -1.55 12.53 15.29
CA ALA A 61 -1.42 13.80 15.99
C ALA A 61 -1.28 14.96 15.00
N GLU A 62 -0.43 14.81 13.99
CA GLU A 62 -0.21 15.82 12.94
C GLU A 62 -1.50 16.08 12.13
N ILE A 63 -2.23 15.03 11.74
CA ILE A 63 -3.54 15.17 11.08
C ILE A 63 -4.53 15.90 11.98
N ARG A 64 -4.56 15.60 13.28
CA ARG A 64 -5.47 16.26 14.22
C ARG A 64 -5.14 17.74 14.36
N GLU A 65 -3.86 18.10 14.39
CA GLU A 65 -3.39 19.49 14.42
C GLU A 65 -3.78 20.23 13.13
N LEU A 66 -3.51 19.63 11.96
CA LEU A 66 -3.90 20.20 10.68
C LEU A 66 -5.41 20.36 10.56
N ALA A 67 -6.18 19.37 11.01
CA ALA A 67 -7.63 19.44 11.02
C ALA A 67 -8.15 20.56 11.92
N PHE A 68 -7.55 20.78 13.09
CA PHE A 68 -7.90 21.90 13.97
C PHE A 68 -7.54 23.24 13.35
N SER A 69 -6.36 23.35 12.72
CA SER A 69 -5.91 24.55 12.01
C SER A 69 -6.84 24.92 10.85
N LEU A 70 -7.29 23.92 10.08
CA LEU A 70 -8.24 24.10 8.97
C LEU A 70 -9.66 24.45 9.45
N GLN A 71 -10.06 23.95 10.63
CA GLN A 71 -11.38 24.22 11.21
C GLN A 71 -11.48 25.59 11.88
N ASP A 72 -10.38 26.28 12.18
CA ASP A 72 -10.41 27.67 12.63
C ASP A 72 -10.62 28.59 11.40
N PRO A 73 -11.84 29.14 11.16
CA PRO A 73 -12.11 30.02 10.02
C PRO A 73 -11.36 31.36 10.11
N GLY A 74 -10.77 31.67 11.28
CA GLY A 74 -9.86 32.79 11.48
C GLY A 74 -8.41 32.43 11.16
N ALA A 75 -7.99 31.16 11.31
CA ALA A 75 -6.66 30.68 10.89
C ALA A 75 -6.58 30.46 9.38
N ALA A 76 -7.63 29.95 8.72
CA ALA A 76 -7.70 29.90 7.26
C ALA A 76 -7.63 31.30 6.63
N ARG A 77 -8.32 32.28 7.24
CA ARG A 77 -8.20 33.71 6.85
C ARG A 77 -6.83 34.31 7.16
N ARG A 78 -6.23 33.98 8.31
CA ARG A 78 -4.88 34.44 8.67
C ARG A 78 -3.78 33.81 7.83
N ALA A 79 -3.88 32.53 7.46
CA ALA A 79 -2.95 31.85 6.56
C ALA A 79 -3.04 32.40 5.13
N ALA A 80 -4.24 32.79 4.68
CA ALA A 80 -4.43 33.53 3.44
C ALA A 80 -3.83 34.95 3.48
N THR A 81 -3.82 35.63 4.64
CA THR A 81 -3.23 36.97 4.79
C THR A 81 -1.74 36.97 5.12
N THR A 82 -1.24 35.93 5.80
CA THR A 82 0.17 35.69 6.12
C THR A 82 0.76 34.76 5.06
N GLY A 83 0.42 35.01 3.80
CA GLY A 83 0.95 34.30 2.66
C GLY A 83 2.37 34.76 2.38
N GLU A 84 3.36 34.04 2.91
CA GLU A 84 4.64 33.88 2.22
C GLU A 84 4.34 33.25 0.84
N GLY A 85 4.07 34.09 -0.17
CA GLY A 85 4.12 33.72 -1.58
C GLY A 85 2.88 33.11 -2.23
N TRP A 86 1.69 33.14 -1.62
CA TRP A 86 0.47 32.73 -2.34
C TRP A 86 -0.04 33.87 -3.24
N VAL A 87 0.25 33.80 -4.54
CA VAL A 87 -0.33 34.71 -5.54
C VAL A 87 -1.74 34.21 -5.86
N GLU A 88 -2.75 34.95 -5.39
CA GLU A 88 -4.14 34.73 -5.74
C GLU A 88 -4.29 34.79 -7.28
N PRO A 89 -4.67 33.70 -7.97
CA PRO A 89 -4.95 33.76 -9.40
C PRO A 89 -6.16 34.68 -9.64
N PRO A 90 -6.19 35.46 -10.73
CA PRO A 90 -7.28 36.40 -10.98
C PRO A 90 -8.60 35.63 -11.01
N SER A 91 -9.43 35.87 -10.00
CA SER A 91 -10.80 35.39 -9.93
C SER A 91 -11.57 36.07 -11.07
N PHE A 92 -11.73 35.34 -12.16
CA PHE A 92 -12.78 35.66 -13.12
C PHE A 92 -14.10 35.48 -12.38
N ASN A 93 -14.62 36.58 -11.82
CA ASN A 93 -16.02 36.73 -11.46
C ASN A 93 -16.84 36.58 -12.75
N GLY A 94 -16.99 35.34 -13.19
CA GLY A 94 -17.97 34.95 -14.18
C GLY A 94 -19.33 35.21 -13.55
N LYS A 95 -20.02 36.25 -14.03
CA LYS A 95 -21.46 36.40 -13.85
C LYS A 95 -22.11 35.02 -13.95
N ALA A 96 -22.78 34.58 -12.89
CA ALA A 96 -23.60 33.38 -12.91
C ALA A 96 -24.58 33.47 -14.11
N PRO A 97 -24.59 32.50 -15.03
CA PRO A 97 -25.63 32.41 -16.04
C PRO A 97 -27.00 32.22 -15.36
N PRO A 98 -28.08 32.81 -15.90
CA PRO A 98 -29.38 32.74 -15.27
C PRO A 98 -29.86 31.29 -15.18
N GLU A 99 -30.32 30.97 -13.97
CA GLU A 99 -31.14 29.84 -13.52
C GLU A 99 -31.65 28.92 -14.65
N GLN A 100 -30.96 27.80 -14.85
CA GLN A 100 -31.43 26.72 -15.70
C GLN A 100 -32.58 25.99 -15.01
N ALA A 101 -33.71 25.92 -15.72
CA ALA A 101 -34.91 25.17 -15.33
C ALA A 101 -34.60 23.76 -14.79
N PRO A 102 -35.42 23.23 -13.85
CA PRO A 102 -35.11 21.99 -13.16
C PRO A 102 -34.94 20.84 -14.16
N ARG A 103 -33.71 20.33 -14.24
CA ARG A 103 -33.38 19.18 -15.08
C ARG A 103 -34.02 17.95 -14.44
N VAL A 104 -35.03 17.39 -15.10
CA VAL A 104 -35.58 16.06 -14.77
C VAL A 104 -34.45 15.05 -14.97
N VAL A 105 -33.90 14.53 -13.88
CA VAL A 105 -32.81 13.54 -13.91
C VAL A 105 -33.44 12.16 -14.17
N PRO A 106 -33.05 11.44 -15.22
CA PRO A 106 -33.46 10.03 -15.37
C PRO A 106 -32.86 9.18 -14.23
N PRO A 107 -33.50 8.05 -13.85
CA PRO A 107 -33.01 7.21 -12.77
C PRO A 107 -31.60 6.69 -13.04
N VAL A 108 -30.76 6.72 -12.01
CA VAL A 108 -29.35 6.33 -12.06
C VAL A 108 -29.23 4.86 -12.46
N LEU A 109 -28.47 4.60 -13.51
CA LEU A 109 -28.12 3.24 -13.94
C LEU A 109 -27.18 2.58 -12.92
N PRO A 110 -27.30 1.25 -12.68
CA PRO A 110 -26.39 0.54 -11.80
C PRO A 110 -24.94 0.62 -12.31
N PRO A 111 -23.94 0.58 -11.40
CA PRO A 111 -22.54 0.68 -11.79
C PRO A 111 -22.11 -0.51 -12.66
N PRO A 112 -21.17 -0.31 -13.61
CA PRO A 112 -20.68 -1.40 -14.45
C PRO A 112 -19.96 -2.46 -13.60
N ALA A 113 -20.36 -3.73 -13.73
CA ALA A 113 -19.62 -4.83 -13.15
C ALA A 113 -18.28 -4.98 -13.89
N TYR A 114 -17.19 -4.67 -13.22
CA TYR A 114 -15.84 -4.84 -13.76
C TYR A 114 -15.47 -6.33 -13.69
N PRO A 115 -14.96 -6.96 -14.76
CA PRO A 115 -14.49 -8.34 -14.66
C PRO A 115 -13.24 -8.40 -13.79
N ASP A 116 -13.23 -9.33 -12.83
CA ASP A 116 -12.11 -9.61 -11.94
C ASP A 116 -10.82 -9.82 -12.74
N ARG A 117 -9.81 -9.04 -12.37
CA ARG A 117 -8.55 -8.89 -13.12
C ARG A 117 -7.60 -10.03 -12.74
N ALA A 118 -7.31 -10.93 -13.68
CA ALA A 118 -6.15 -11.82 -13.61
C ALA A 118 -4.83 -10.99 -13.63
N PRO A 119 -3.74 -11.45 -12.98
CA PRO A 119 -2.53 -10.64 -12.86
C PRO A 119 -1.67 -10.78 -14.14
N LEU A 120 -1.68 -9.75 -14.98
CA LEU A 120 -0.68 -9.61 -16.05
C LEU A 120 0.57 -8.91 -15.50
N ARG A 121 1.61 -9.74 -15.42
CA ARG A 121 3.03 -9.46 -15.23
C ARG A 121 3.53 -8.26 -16.06
N ASN A 122 4.26 -7.35 -15.41
CA ASN A 122 5.23 -6.39 -15.94
C ASN A 122 4.87 -5.55 -17.19
N SER A 123 4.53 -4.27 -16.97
CA SER A 123 5.23 -3.11 -17.55
C SER A 123 4.41 -1.85 -17.30
N ARG A 124 4.64 -1.19 -16.16
CA ARG A 124 4.27 0.22 -16.01
C ARG A 124 5.57 1.00 -15.96
N ALA A 125 5.90 1.66 -17.07
CA ALA A 125 6.95 2.64 -17.13
C ALA A 125 6.43 3.90 -16.42
N GLU A 126 6.73 4.04 -15.13
CA GLU A 126 6.52 5.32 -14.47
C GLU A 126 7.59 6.29 -14.96
N PRO A 127 7.21 7.48 -15.50
CA PRO A 127 8.17 8.49 -15.89
C PRO A 127 8.89 9.00 -14.64
N ARG A 128 10.22 8.86 -14.61
CA ARG A 128 11.07 9.42 -13.55
C ARG A 128 11.06 10.94 -13.65
N LEU A 129 10.40 11.58 -12.71
CA LEU A 129 10.37 13.02 -12.55
C LEU A 129 11.62 13.44 -11.75
N ASP A 130 12.70 13.82 -12.45
CA ASP A 130 13.89 14.38 -11.81
C ASP A 130 13.66 15.88 -11.51
N TRP A 131 13.75 16.27 -10.23
CA TRP A 131 13.62 17.65 -9.74
C TRP A 131 15.01 18.21 -9.29
N PRO A 132 15.20 19.54 -9.17
CA PRO A 132 15.93 20.38 -10.10
C PRO A 132 17.39 20.70 -9.70
N ARG A 133 18.17 21.19 -10.66
CA ARG A 133 19.47 21.84 -10.43
C ARG A 133 19.28 23.33 -10.12
N GLN A 134 19.83 23.78 -9.00
CA GLN A 134 20.12 25.19 -8.73
C GLN A 134 21.55 25.52 -9.21
N ARG A 135 21.72 26.58 -9.99
CA ARG A 135 22.94 27.38 -10.08
C ARG A 135 22.61 28.79 -10.51
#